data_AF-A0A953R292-F1
#
_entry.id   AF-A0A953R292-F1
#
_cell.length_a   1.000
_cell.length_b   1.000
_cell.length_c   1.000
_cell.angle_alpha   90.00
_cell.angle_beta   90.00
_cell.angle_gamma   90.00
#
_symmetry.space_group_name_H-M   'P 1'
#
loop_
_entity.id
_entity.type
_entity.pdbx_description
1 polymer ?
#
loop_
_entity_poly.entity_id
_entity_poly.type
_entity_poly.pdbx_seq_one_letter_code
_entity_poly.pdbx_strand_id
1 'polypeptide(L)'
;MHRVFSLAYQATLAAWSMHVQDVPAFDSQRQSSNSKKTNNRGESEILAPGKGWNLLGQGYQLTADSAVDHQGNVYFTDARKNRILKIDLEGKVSTWKEGSNGAHGIAFGPDGRLYAGQHDRKRIVACSSADTESVIAEGIQRIT
;
A
#
# COMPACT_ATOMS: atom_id res chain seq x y z
N MET A 1 15.91 -2.26 2.10
CA MET A 1 15.42 -2.37 0.70
C MET A 1 13.95 -2.75 0.74
N HIS A 2 13.05 -1.93 0.21
CA HIS A 2 11.61 -2.22 0.20
C HIS A 2 11.19 -2.89 -1.12
N ARG A 3 10.33 -3.93 -1.04
CA ARG A 3 9.82 -4.74 -2.16
C ARG A 3 8.28 -4.73 -2.11
N VAL A 4 7.62 -4.70 -3.27
CA VAL A 4 6.15 -4.77 -3.37
C VAL A 4 5.75 -6.07 -4.07
N PHE A 5 4.77 -6.77 -3.50
CA PHE A 5 4.20 -8.00 -4.02
C PHE A 5 2.70 -7.79 -4.27
N SER A 6 2.14 -8.46 -5.29
CA SER A 6 0.69 -8.42 -5.60
C SER A 6 0.06 -9.81 -5.53
N LEU A 7 -1.19 -9.87 -5.09
CA LEU A 7 -2.07 -11.04 -5.13
C LEU A 7 -3.02 -10.89 -6.33
N ALA A 8 -3.22 -11.96 -7.11
CA ALA A 8 -4.30 -12.00 -8.07
C ALA A 8 -5.66 -12.05 -7.32
N TYR A 9 -6.55 -11.15 -7.71
CA TYR A 9 -7.86 -10.83 -7.13
C TYR A 9 -8.84 -12.03 -7.07
N GLN A 10 -9.51 -12.20 -5.93
CA GLN A 10 -10.93 -12.60 -5.71
C GLN A 10 -11.13 -12.92 -4.21
N ALA A 11 -11.72 -12.01 -3.44
CA ALA A 11 -12.55 -12.34 -2.26
C ALA A 11 -13.24 -11.07 -1.74
N THR A 12 -14.56 -11.01 -1.93
CA THR A 12 -15.48 -10.07 -1.30
C THR A 12 -15.71 -10.44 0.17
N LEU A 13 -15.82 -9.40 1.01
CA LEU A 13 -16.56 -9.33 2.29
C LEU A 13 -16.37 -10.46 3.32
N ALA A 14 -15.51 -10.26 4.31
CA ALA A 14 -15.80 -10.56 5.72
C ALA A 14 -14.70 -10.01 6.64
N ALA A 15 -15.13 -9.33 7.70
CA ALA A 15 -14.51 -9.21 9.04
C ALA A 15 -14.51 -7.77 9.56
N TRP A 16 -15.68 -7.33 10.01
CA TRP A 16 -15.78 -6.40 11.14
C TRP A 16 -15.64 -7.20 12.44
N SER A 17 -14.91 -6.64 13.41
CA SER A 17 -14.73 -7.11 14.80
C SER A 17 -13.88 -8.36 15.03
N MET A 18 -12.62 -8.16 15.44
CA MET A 18 -11.96 -9.05 16.40
C MET A 18 -11.22 -8.21 17.46
N HIS A 19 -11.45 -8.58 18.72
CA HIS A 19 -10.81 -8.02 19.92
C HIS A 19 -9.30 -8.24 19.88
N VAL A 20 -8.53 -7.19 20.20
CA VAL A 20 -7.06 -7.22 20.27
C VAL A 20 -6.63 -7.62 21.68
N GLN A 21 -6.54 -8.91 21.96
CA GLN A 21 -5.71 -9.46 23.03
C GLN A 21 -5.11 -10.76 22.49
N ASP A 22 -3.82 -11.00 22.75
CA ASP A 22 -3.03 -12.20 22.36
C ASP A 22 -2.19 -12.15 21.08
N VAL A 23 -1.43 -11.06 20.85
CA VAL A 23 -0.26 -11.11 19.93
C VAL A 23 1.02 -11.18 20.75
N PRO A 24 1.80 -12.28 20.74
CA PRO A 24 3.08 -12.35 21.44
C PRO A 24 4.16 -11.49 20.76
N ALA A 25 5.09 -10.98 21.57
CA ALA A 25 6.11 -10.01 21.14
C ALA A 25 7.05 -10.55 20.03
N PHE A 26 7.38 -9.68 19.08
CA PHE A 26 8.25 -9.96 17.93
C PHE A 26 9.74 -9.91 18.33
N ASP A 27 10.41 -11.07 18.35
CA ASP A 27 11.85 -11.19 18.58
C ASP A 27 12.63 -10.86 17.30
N SER A 28 13.55 -9.90 17.39
CA SER A 28 14.24 -9.27 16.26
C SER A 28 15.51 -10.00 15.79
N GLN A 29 15.84 -11.18 16.34
CA GLN A 29 17.04 -11.95 15.96
C GLN A 29 16.74 -13.24 15.17
N ARG A 30 16.27 -13.13 13.92
CA ARG A 30 16.43 -14.21 12.92
C ARG A 30 16.67 -13.67 11.51
N GLN A 31 17.94 -13.43 11.18
CA GLN A 31 18.40 -13.54 9.81
C GLN A 31 19.58 -14.52 9.72
N SER A 32 19.33 -15.62 9.02
CA SER A 32 20.18 -16.23 7.99
C SER A 32 20.27 -17.76 8.07
N SER A 33 20.22 -18.35 6.87
CA SER A 33 20.51 -19.73 6.50
C SER A 33 19.44 -20.80 6.74
N ASN A 34 19.24 -21.57 5.67
CA ASN A 34 18.41 -22.75 5.48
C ASN A 34 16.90 -22.56 5.34
N SER A 35 16.41 -22.83 4.14
CA SER A 35 15.00 -23.05 3.83
C SER A 35 14.49 -24.28 4.58
N LYS A 36 14.11 -24.10 5.85
CA LYS A 36 13.14 -25.01 6.45
C LYS A 36 11.78 -24.62 5.86
N LYS A 37 11.17 -25.55 5.12
CA LYS A 37 9.73 -25.51 4.81
C LYS A 37 8.99 -25.40 6.14
N THR A 38 8.61 -24.20 6.53
CA THR A 38 7.64 -24.00 7.60
C THR A 38 6.29 -24.38 6.99
N ASN A 39 5.61 -25.35 7.59
CA ASN A 39 4.25 -25.72 7.21
C ASN A 39 3.27 -24.66 7.74
N ASN A 40 3.41 -23.42 7.28
CA ASN A 40 2.55 -22.31 7.67
C ASN A 40 1.16 -22.55 7.07
N ARG A 41 0.29 -23.25 7.81
CA ARG A 41 -1.09 -23.58 7.41
C ARG A 41 -1.92 -22.34 7.04
N GLY A 42 -1.50 -21.12 7.40
CA GLY A 42 -2.16 -19.87 7.01
C GLY A 42 -1.76 -19.29 5.64
N GLU A 43 -0.62 -19.70 5.06
CA GLU A 43 -0.18 -19.18 3.75
C GLU A 43 -0.89 -19.85 2.58
N SER A 44 -1.31 -21.11 2.74
CA SER A 44 -1.94 -21.89 1.66
C SER A 44 -3.43 -21.65 1.49
N GLU A 45 -4.12 -21.08 2.48
CA GLU A 45 -5.59 -20.96 2.47
C GLU A 45 -6.07 -19.62 1.89
N ILE A 46 -5.28 -18.55 2.01
CA ILE A 46 -5.60 -17.20 1.51
C ILE A 46 -5.04 -16.97 0.09
N LEU A 47 -4.03 -17.75 -0.31
CA LEU A 47 -3.45 -17.68 -1.64
C LEU A 47 -4.18 -18.64 -2.58
N ALA A 48 -4.44 -18.20 -3.81
CA ALA A 48 -4.91 -19.10 -4.86
C ALA A 48 -3.94 -20.30 -4.97
N PRO A 49 -4.44 -21.56 -4.90
CA PRO A 49 -3.57 -22.74 -4.89
C PRO A 49 -2.58 -22.75 -6.05
N GLY A 50 -1.30 -22.96 -5.76
CA GLY A 50 -0.23 -23.01 -6.75
C GLY A 50 0.27 -21.66 -7.28
N LYS A 51 -0.27 -20.53 -6.80
CA LYS A 51 0.25 -19.18 -7.12
C LYS A 51 1.26 -18.76 -6.05
N GLY A 52 2.53 -18.67 -6.42
CA GLY A 52 3.57 -18.06 -5.61
C GLY A 52 3.57 -16.54 -5.70
N TRP A 53 4.39 -15.90 -4.87
CA TRP A 53 4.62 -14.46 -4.92
C TRP A 53 5.37 -14.04 -6.20
N ASN A 54 4.84 -13.05 -6.91
CA ASN A 54 5.56 -12.41 -8.03
C ASN A 54 6.08 -11.03 -7.61
N LEU A 55 7.35 -10.74 -7.90
CA LEU A 55 7.95 -9.44 -7.63
C LEU A 55 7.56 -8.46 -8.75
N LEU A 56 6.75 -7.45 -8.42
CA LEU A 56 6.34 -6.43 -9.40
C LEU A 56 7.27 -5.23 -9.45
N GLY A 57 8.01 -4.96 -8.37
CA GLY A 57 8.95 -3.84 -8.37
C GLY A 57 9.84 -3.74 -7.13
N GLN A 58 10.95 -3.03 -7.30
CA GLN A 58 11.99 -2.82 -6.29
C GLN A 58 12.70 -1.47 -6.50
N GLY A 59 13.57 -1.09 -5.57
CA GLY A 59 14.32 0.16 -5.63
C GLY A 59 13.57 1.38 -5.08
N TYR A 60 12.51 1.14 -4.31
CA TYR A 60 11.77 2.16 -3.57
C TYR A 60 12.51 2.57 -2.30
N GLN A 61 12.28 3.80 -1.86
CA GLN A 61 12.97 4.35 -0.70
C GLN A 61 12.11 4.31 0.56
N LEU A 62 10.81 4.53 0.44
CA LEU A 62 9.85 4.31 1.52
C LEU A 62 8.46 4.06 0.96
N THR A 63 8.10 2.79 0.80
CA THR A 63 6.72 2.41 0.53
C THR A 63 5.92 2.48 1.81
N ALA A 64 4.83 3.27 1.83
CA ALA A 64 4.02 3.46 3.04
C ALA A 64 2.65 2.77 2.91
N ASP A 65 1.79 3.25 2.02
CA ASP A 65 0.39 2.81 1.94
C ASP A 65 -0.01 2.49 0.50
N SER A 66 -1.12 1.76 0.33
CA SER A 66 -1.70 1.43 -0.96
C SER A 66 -3.22 1.54 -1.00
N ALA A 67 -3.76 1.84 -2.18
CA ALA A 67 -5.20 1.94 -2.43
C ALA A 67 -5.55 1.33 -3.78
N VAL A 68 -6.80 0.90 -3.96
CA VAL A 68 -7.27 0.28 -5.21
C VAL A 68 -8.39 1.15 -5.79
N ASP A 69 -8.28 1.46 -7.08
CA ASP A 69 -9.35 2.19 -7.78
C ASP A 69 -10.53 1.26 -8.13
N HIS A 70 -11.63 1.83 -8.64
CA HIS A 70 -12.82 1.06 -9.00
C HIS A 70 -12.60 0.08 -10.17
N GLN A 71 -11.48 0.19 -10.89
CA GLN A 71 -11.12 -0.67 -12.02
C GLN A 71 -10.21 -1.82 -11.57
N GLY A 72 -9.71 -1.79 -10.34
CA GLY A 72 -8.80 -2.80 -9.78
C GLY A 72 -7.32 -2.43 -9.91
N ASN A 73 -6.97 -1.23 -10.37
CA ASN A 73 -5.58 -0.80 -10.38
C ASN A 73 -5.12 -0.46 -8.96
N VAL A 74 -3.88 -0.83 -8.62
CA VAL A 74 -3.31 -0.57 -7.28
C VAL A 74 -2.42 0.65 -7.34
N TYR A 75 -2.61 1.57 -6.40
CA TYR A 75 -1.79 2.75 -6.22
C TYR A 75 -1.01 2.61 -4.92
N PHE A 76 0.23 3.09 -4.88
CA PHE A 76 1.04 3.07 -3.67
C PHE A 76 2.02 4.23 -3.63
N THR A 77 2.40 4.64 -2.42
CA THR A 77 3.32 5.76 -2.21
C THR A 77 4.78 5.29 -2.18
N ASP A 78 5.70 6.11 -2.70
CA ASP A 78 7.13 6.03 -2.44
C ASP A 78 7.57 7.38 -1.85
N ALA A 79 7.19 7.58 -0.58
CA ALA A 79 7.10 8.91 0.04
C ALA A 79 8.43 9.67 0.04
N ARG A 80 9.54 8.97 0.30
CA ARG A 80 10.88 9.59 0.28
C ARG A 80 11.37 9.95 -1.13
N LYS A 81 10.87 9.29 -2.17
CA LYS A 81 11.08 9.69 -3.57
C LYS A 81 10.01 10.66 -4.07
N ASN A 82 9.12 11.13 -3.20
CA ASN A 82 8.12 12.15 -3.48
C ASN A 82 7.17 11.81 -4.64
N ARG A 83 6.69 10.57 -4.71
CA ARG A 83 5.84 10.11 -5.80
C ARG A 83 4.79 9.08 -5.37
N ILE A 84 3.74 8.99 -6.18
CA ILE A 84 2.70 7.94 -6.11
C ILE A 84 2.82 7.10 -7.39
N LEU A 85 2.88 5.79 -7.24
CA LEU A 85 2.96 4.83 -8.32
C LEU A 85 1.63 4.12 -8.53
N LYS A 86 1.43 3.59 -9.73
CA LYS A 86 0.30 2.75 -10.15
C LYS A 86 0.82 1.40 -10.64
N ILE A 87 0.08 0.35 -10.30
CA ILE A 87 0.17 -0.99 -10.85
C ILE A 87 -1.13 -1.19 -11.64
N ASP A 88 -1.03 -1.41 -12.94
CA ASP A 88 -2.18 -1.74 -13.77
C ASP A 88 -2.61 -3.21 -13.63
N LEU A 89 -3.69 -3.58 -14.31
CA LEU A 89 -4.27 -4.93 -14.26
C LEU A 89 -3.33 -6.00 -14.85
N GLU A 90 -2.41 -5.59 -15.71
CA GLU A 90 -1.35 -6.42 -16.27
C GLU A 90 -0.12 -6.53 -15.34
N GLY A 91 -0.13 -5.83 -14.20
CA GLY A 91 0.93 -5.85 -13.20
C GLY A 91 2.11 -4.92 -13.52
N LYS A 92 1.98 -4.02 -14.51
CA LYS A 92 3.02 -3.07 -14.86
C LYS A 92 2.99 -1.88 -13.91
N VAL A 93 4.17 -1.58 -13.35
CA VAL A 93 4.37 -0.43 -12.47
C VAL A 93 4.74 0.81 -13.28
N SER A 94 4.08 1.93 -13.01
CA SER A 94 4.40 3.24 -13.57
C SER A 94 4.24 4.35 -12.52
N THR A 95 4.90 5.50 -12.71
CA THR A 95 4.59 6.67 -11.86
C THR A 95 3.23 7.21 -12.27
N TRP A 96 2.34 7.38 -11.29
CA TRP A 96 1.07 8.07 -11.50
C TRP A 96 1.21 9.57 -11.22
N LYS A 97 1.85 9.96 -10.11
CA LYS A 97 2.07 11.36 -9.74
C LYS A 97 3.48 11.56 -9.21
N GLU A 98 4.23 12.47 -9.83
CA GLU A 98 5.46 13.03 -9.27
C GLU A 98 5.12 14.23 -8.37
N GLY A 99 6.03 14.60 -7.47
CA GLY A 99 5.81 15.77 -6.61
C GLY A 99 4.63 15.59 -5.63
N SER A 100 4.51 14.41 -5.03
CA SER A 100 3.40 14.05 -4.13
C SER A 100 3.31 14.85 -2.81
N ASN A 101 4.33 15.66 -2.52
CA ASN A 101 4.52 16.42 -1.28
C ASN A 101 4.53 15.54 -0.02
N GLY A 102 5.30 14.45 -0.08
CA GLY A 102 5.42 13.50 1.03
C GLY A 102 4.10 12.76 1.30
N ALA A 103 3.41 12.34 0.24
CA ALA A 103 2.20 11.54 0.38
C ALA A 103 2.54 10.21 1.09
N HIS A 104 1.85 9.94 2.20
CA HIS A 104 1.98 8.68 2.94
C HIS A 104 0.72 7.84 2.79
N GLY A 105 -0.33 8.18 3.55
CA GLY A 105 -1.62 7.50 3.51
C GLY A 105 -2.42 7.95 2.29
N ILE A 106 -3.02 6.98 1.59
CA ILE A 106 -3.82 7.20 0.40
C ILE A 106 -5.09 6.35 0.41
N ALA A 107 -6.18 6.86 -0.15
CA ALA A 107 -7.44 6.12 -0.26
C ALA A 107 -8.28 6.65 -1.43
N PHE A 108 -8.99 5.77 -2.13
CA PHE A 108 -10.02 6.22 -3.09
C PHE A 108 -11.33 6.49 -2.36
N GLY A 109 -11.93 7.64 -2.65
CA GLY A 109 -13.29 7.97 -2.20
C GLY A 109 -14.36 7.36 -3.13
N PRO A 110 -15.63 7.35 -2.68
CA PRO A 110 -16.76 6.91 -3.52
C PRO A 110 -16.99 7.80 -4.74
N ASP A 111 -16.41 9.00 -4.77
CA ASP A 111 -16.41 9.93 -5.89
C ASP A 111 -15.31 9.63 -6.94
N GLY A 112 -14.54 8.56 -6.73
CA GLY A 112 -13.46 8.14 -7.64
C GLY A 112 -12.17 8.95 -7.51
N ARG A 113 -12.08 9.93 -6.60
CA ARG A 113 -10.85 10.71 -6.37
C ARG A 113 -9.91 9.98 -5.44
N LEU A 114 -8.60 10.14 -5.67
CA LEU A 114 -7.58 9.67 -4.74
C LEU A 114 -7.32 10.73 -3.68
N TYR A 115 -7.60 10.41 -2.42
CA TYR A 115 -7.27 11.21 -1.26
C TYR A 115 -5.85 10.89 -0.82
N ALA A 116 -5.05 11.90 -0.52
CA ALA A 116 -3.67 11.74 -0.09
C ALA A 116 -3.34 12.67 1.08
N GLY A 117 -2.77 12.10 2.14
CA GLY A 117 -2.17 12.85 3.24
C GLY A 117 -0.77 13.32 2.85
N GLN A 118 -0.61 14.60 2.53
CA GLN A 118 0.65 15.22 2.14
C GLN A 118 1.39 15.71 3.40
N HIS A 119 2.33 14.91 3.89
CA HIS A 119 3.05 15.19 5.13
C HIS A 119 3.86 16.49 5.06
N ASP A 120 4.56 16.74 3.96
CA ASP A 120 5.46 17.89 3.82
C ASP A 120 4.70 19.22 3.76
N ARG A 121 3.43 19.16 3.33
CA ARG A 121 2.53 20.30 3.22
C ARG A 121 1.49 20.37 4.34
N LYS A 122 1.50 19.41 5.28
CA LYS A 122 0.57 19.35 6.42
C LYS A 122 -0.90 19.46 5.99
N ARG A 123 -1.29 18.72 4.95
CA ARG A 123 -2.63 18.83 4.37
C ARG A 123 -3.13 17.51 3.81
N ILE A 124 -4.45 17.42 3.63
CA ILE A 124 -5.12 16.36 2.88
C ILE A 124 -5.59 16.97 1.57
N VAL A 125 -5.30 16.28 0.46
CA VAL A 125 -5.79 16.65 -0.87
C VAL A 125 -6.67 15.54 -1.44
N ALA A 126 -7.60 15.91 -2.33
CA ALA A 126 -8.31 14.98 -3.21
C ALA A 126 -7.87 15.24 -4.65
N CYS A 127 -7.37 14.20 -5.31
CA CYS A 127 -6.84 14.22 -6.66
C CYS A 127 -7.84 13.58 -7.63
N SER A 128 -8.35 14.38 -8.58
CA SER A 128 -9.16 13.85 -9.70
C SER A 128 -8.28 13.22 -10.79
N SER A 129 -7.03 13.67 -10.89
CA SER A 129 -5.99 13.09 -11.73
C SER A 129 -4.62 13.39 -11.10
N ALA A 130 -3.54 12.90 -11.72
CA ALA A 130 -2.19 13.18 -11.25
C ALA A 130 -1.88 14.68 -11.13
N ASP A 131 -2.40 15.47 -12.08
CA ASP A 131 -2.11 16.90 -12.22
C ASP A 131 -3.22 17.80 -11.63
N THR A 132 -4.35 17.22 -11.26
CA THR A 132 -5.51 17.97 -10.73
C THR A 132 -5.81 17.53 -9.31
N GLU A 133 -5.43 18.37 -8.34
CA GLU A 133 -5.71 18.17 -6.92
C GLU A 133 -6.43 19.38 -6.30
N SER A 134 -7.23 19.10 -5.27
CA SER A 134 -7.94 20.09 -4.45
C SER A 134 -7.59 19.88 -2.99
N VAL A 135 -7.41 20.96 -2.24
CA VAL A 135 -7.12 20.87 -0.80
C VAL A 135 -8.42 20.63 -0.05
N ILE A 136 -8.44 19.60 0.79
CA ILE A 136 -9.61 19.19 1.59
C ILE A 136 -9.46 19.68 3.04
N ALA A 137 -8.24 19.64 3.57
CA ALA A 137 -7.92 20.12 4.90
C ALA A 137 -6.46 20.56 4.97
N GLU A 138 -6.16 21.57 5.78
CA GLU A 138 -4.80 22.10 6.01
C GLU A 138 -4.47 22.12 7.50
N GLY A 139 -3.20 22.36 7.82
CA GLY A 139 -2.73 22.46 9.20
C GLY A 139 -2.72 21.12 9.95
N ILE A 140 -2.71 20.00 9.22
CA ILE A 140 -2.69 18.66 9.79
C ILE A 140 -1.35 18.42 10.46
N GLN A 141 -1.37 18.18 11.77
CA GLN A 141 -0.17 17.91 12.56
C GLN A 141 -0.28 16.56 13.25
N ARG A 142 0.87 15.92 13.43
CA ARG A 142 0.98 14.75 14.28
C ARG A 142 0.71 15.19 15.72
N ILE A 143 -0.19 14.49 16.41
CA ILE A 143 -0.36 14.64 17.85
C ILE A 143 0.87 13.99 18.51
N THR A 144 1.60 14.77 19.29
CA THR A 144 2.79 14.36 20.05
C THR A 144 2.53 14.39 21.54
#